data_AF-A0A151Z8I0-F1
#
_entry.id   AF-A0A151Z8I0-F1
#
_cell.length_a   1.000
_cell.length_b   1.000
_cell.length_c   1.000
_cell.angle_alpha   90.00
_cell.angle_beta   90.00
_cell.angle_gamma   90.00
#
_symmetry.space_group_name_H-M   'P 1'
#
loop_
_entity.id
_entity.type
_entity.pdbx_description
1 polymer ?
#
loop_
_entity_poly.entity_id
_entity_poly.type
_entity_poly.pdbx_seq_one_letter_code
_entity_poly.pdbx_strand_id
1 'polypeptide(L)'
;MTKNEFGKLYIKIVSAKNTLALDLTGTSDPYCLISLIYNVQTGFTNNSPIYKTEIIPKTLNPIWKDEEFIFDINQPSQEIYLEMWDEDKVSKDDFMGMIKLSVEDLIRGSKLEGSTTILDLPLKSRKSKSKEKNRGTIQIHYQYWSQSDLISPLIRESLLIKSITKILHQDEFAKSLMFILANNGHLLETLGDILTVEIENTDNINVLFRTDSLATKITVSTFKIIGYNYLEAVILPLIKNICNDNLQLEVDPLKGPITEKQSSDNLKIILNYCDGILNSIQNSIHLIPEEMKQLLCLILNQVQKKFPSETKESSLKSVGGFFFLRFLVPTLFSRGSLLPSDDGSNISHESRRTLTLISKILQNISNQLIITKETFLLECNPYISTKIPLVIDILQKVSSPKSLESDHCQSFKSMFTCDDSTLFKYSDQVYMGILEKKQLISTKISSLNENSLSLLDQLEKRCSLFDIQSKQDSKKYILK
;
A
#
# COMPACT_ATOMS: atom_id res chain seq x y z
N MET A 1 6.47 -16.50 22.93
CA MET A 1 5.73 -16.59 21.66
C MET A 1 6.70 -16.19 20.57
N THR A 2 7.15 -17.15 19.77
CA THR A 2 8.02 -16.86 18.61
C THR A 2 7.21 -15.98 17.66
N LYS A 3 7.73 -14.77 17.40
CA LYS A 3 7.18 -13.85 16.40
C LYS A 3 7.09 -14.62 15.07
N ASN A 4 6.00 -14.50 14.31
CA ASN A 4 5.99 -15.09 12.98
C ASN A 4 7.07 -14.38 12.16
N GLU A 5 8.08 -15.11 11.72
CA GLU A 5 9.20 -14.56 10.94
C GLU A 5 8.82 -14.55 9.46
N PHE A 6 7.97 -13.61 9.07
CA PHE A 6 7.67 -13.34 7.67
C PHE A 6 8.90 -12.76 6.97
N GLY A 7 9.19 -13.24 5.76
CA GLY A 7 10.35 -12.77 5.01
C GLY A 7 10.48 -13.44 3.64
N LYS A 8 11.58 -13.12 2.94
CA LYS A 8 11.97 -13.75 1.69
C LYS A 8 13.28 -14.49 1.87
N LEU A 9 13.30 -15.74 1.43
CA LEU A 9 14.49 -16.58 1.39
C LEU A 9 14.98 -16.68 -0.06
N TYR A 10 16.13 -16.10 -0.33
CA TYR A 10 16.86 -16.28 -1.59
C TYR A 10 17.76 -17.50 -1.48
N ILE A 11 17.71 -18.37 -2.50
CA ILE A 11 18.60 -19.52 -2.65
C ILE A 11 19.15 -19.54 -4.07
N LYS A 12 20.46 -19.63 -4.19
CA LYS A 12 21.17 -19.92 -5.44
C LYS A 12 21.80 -21.30 -5.36
N ILE A 13 21.46 -22.15 -6.31
CA ILE A 13 22.10 -23.46 -6.50
C ILE A 13 23.33 -23.24 -7.38
N VAL A 14 24.52 -23.52 -6.88
CA VAL A 14 25.78 -23.11 -7.54
C VAL A 14 26.43 -24.28 -8.25
N SER A 15 26.71 -25.36 -7.53
CA SER A 15 27.37 -26.51 -8.10
C SER A 15 27.11 -27.77 -7.30
N ALA A 16 27.39 -28.92 -7.89
CA ALA A 16 27.54 -30.16 -7.15
C ALA A 16 28.89 -30.81 -7.50
N LYS A 17 29.39 -31.66 -6.62
CA LYS A 17 30.67 -32.34 -6.79
C LYS A 17 30.56 -33.82 -6.44
N ASN A 18 31.25 -34.64 -7.22
CA ASN A 18 31.32 -36.09 -7.04
C ASN A 18 29.93 -36.73 -6.91
N THR A 19 28.99 -36.31 -7.76
CA THR A 19 27.65 -36.89 -7.79
C THR A 19 27.69 -38.33 -8.30
N LEU A 20 26.57 -39.05 -8.16
CA LEU A 20 26.48 -40.43 -8.63
C LEU A 20 26.61 -40.49 -10.17
N ALA A 21 27.38 -41.44 -10.68
CA ALA A 21 27.33 -41.85 -12.08
C ALA A 21 26.24 -42.92 -12.24
N LEU A 22 25.19 -42.61 -12.99
CA LEU A 22 24.05 -43.50 -13.21
C LEU A 22 23.90 -43.89 -14.68
N ASP A 23 24.44 -43.09 -15.61
CA ASP A 23 24.54 -43.47 -17.01
C ASP A 23 25.54 -44.61 -17.23
N LEU A 24 25.28 -45.39 -18.29
CA LEU A 24 26.22 -46.39 -18.81
C LEU A 24 27.59 -45.80 -19.21
N THR A 25 27.65 -44.50 -19.49
CA THR A 25 28.89 -43.78 -19.85
C THR A 25 29.77 -43.43 -18.66
N GLY A 26 29.34 -43.73 -17.43
CA GLY A 26 30.06 -43.35 -16.21
C GLY A 26 29.89 -41.88 -15.82
N THR A 27 28.87 -41.22 -16.36
CA THR A 27 28.45 -39.84 -16.04
C THR A 27 26.98 -39.81 -15.63
N SER A 28 26.42 -38.61 -15.51
CA SER A 28 24.99 -38.33 -15.37
C SER A 28 24.66 -37.01 -16.07
N ASP A 29 23.38 -36.75 -16.29
CA ASP A 29 22.77 -35.49 -16.73
C ASP A 29 22.03 -34.82 -15.53
N PRO A 30 22.75 -34.34 -14.49
CA PRO A 30 22.15 -33.85 -13.25
C PRO A 30 21.31 -32.57 -13.39
N TYR A 31 20.20 -32.54 -12.67
CA TYR A 31 19.39 -31.35 -12.38
C TYR A 31 18.84 -31.38 -10.95
N CYS A 32 18.36 -30.23 -10.45
CA CYS A 32 17.74 -30.12 -9.13
C CYS A 32 16.27 -29.73 -9.23
N LEU A 33 15.45 -30.30 -8.34
CA LEU A 33 14.12 -29.82 -7.99
C LEU A 33 14.17 -29.16 -6.62
N ILE A 34 13.64 -27.95 -6.49
CA ILE A 34 13.60 -27.20 -5.23
C ILE A 34 12.17 -26.76 -4.91
N SER A 35 11.78 -26.88 -3.64
CA SER A 35 10.46 -26.48 -3.16
C SER A 35 10.46 -26.09 -1.68
N LEU A 36 9.51 -25.24 -1.28
CA LEU A 36 9.22 -24.90 0.10
C LEU A 36 8.03 -25.74 0.59
N ILE A 37 8.24 -26.52 1.64
CA ILE A 37 7.24 -27.44 2.20
C ILE A 37 6.94 -27.06 3.65
N TYR A 38 5.68 -27.23 4.06
CA TYR A 38 5.27 -27.19 5.45
C TYR A 38 4.82 -28.58 5.91
N ASN A 39 5.37 -29.06 7.03
CA ASN A 39 5.09 -30.31 7.75
C ASN A 39 4.36 -31.44 6.98
N VAL A 40 5.08 -32.53 6.70
CA VAL A 40 4.63 -33.70 5.92
C VAL A 40 3.56 -34.55 6.65
N GLN A 41 3.27 -34.32 7.94
CA GLN A 41 2.38 -35.20 8.73
C GLN A 41 0.88 -35.03 8.43
N THR A 42 0.41 -33.88 7.93
CA THR A 42 -1.02 -33.65 7.63
C THR A 42 -1.38 -33.78 6.16
N GLY A 43 -0.42 -34.16 5.30
CA GLY A 43 -0.63 -34.27 3.86
C GLY A 43 -0.67 -32.91 3.16
N PHE A 44 0.27 -32.71 2.24
CA PHE A 44 0.23 -31.77 1.13
C PHE A 44 -0.29 -30.34 1.42
N THR A 45 0.61 -29.35 1.45
CA THR A 45 0.28 -28.08 0.81
C THR A 45 0.36 -28.32 -0.70
N ASN A 46 -0.73 -28.78 -1.30
CA ASN A 46 -0.85 -29.15 -2.72
C ASN A 46 -0.54 -28.02 -3.74
N ASN A 47 0.02 -26.88 -3.33
CA ASN A 47 0.18 -25.69 -4.17
C ASN A 47 1.53 -24.96 -4.02
N SER A 48 2.52 -25.47 -3.27
CA SER A 48 3.86 -24.85 -3.31
C SER A 48 4.51 -25.17 -4.66
N PRO A 49 4.95 -24.16 -5.44
CA PRO A 49 5.60 -24.42 -6.71
C PRO A 49 6.90 -25.20 -6.49
N ILE A 50 7.10 -26.21 -7.33
CA ILE A 50 8.39 -26.89 -7.47
C ILE A 50 9.10 -26.20 -8.62
N TYR A 51 10.37 -25.86 -8.45
CA TYR A 51 11.19 -25.30 -9.51
C TYR A 51 12.25 -26.30 -9.95
N LYS A 52 12.51 -26.38 -11.26
CA LYS A 52 13.55 -27.24 -11.87
C LYS A 52 14.69 -26.36 -12.38
N THR A 53 15.93 -26.74 -12.07
CA THR A 53 17.13 -26.13 -12.68
C THR A 53 17.34 -26.64 -14.10
N GLU A 54 18.20 -25.96 -14.85
CA GLU A 54 18.77 -26.52 -16.08
C GLU A 54 19.45 -27.87 -15.82
N ILE A 55 19.39 -28.73 -16.84
CA ILE A 55 20.11 -30.01 -16.89
C ILE A 55 21.52 -29.75 -17.40
N ILE A 56 22.53 -30.21 -16.66
CA ILE A 56 23.92 -30.10 -17.10
C ILE A 56 24.36 -31.48 -17.59
N PRO A 57 24.53 -31.70 -18.90
CA PRO A 57 24.73 -33.05 -19.42
C PRO A 57 26.14 -33.59 -19.14
N LYS A 58 26.23 -34.92 -18.98
CA LYS A 58 27.44 -35.73 -18.98
C LYS A 58 28.50 -35.26 -17.99
N THR A 59 28.10 -35.02 -16.74
CA THR A 59 29.01 -34.57 -15.68
C THR A 59 28.65 -35.13 -14.31
N LEU A 60 29.68 -35.31 -13.47
CA LEU A 60 29.52 -35.59 -12.03
C LEU A 60 29.78 -34.34 -11.16
N ASN A 61 30.09 -33.22 -11.81
CA ASN A 61 30.42 -31.95 -11.18
C ASN A 61 29.68 -30.80 -11.88
N PRO A 62 28.34 -30.79 -11.87
CA PRO A 62 27.58 -29.74 -12.54
C PRO A 62 27.84 -28.37 -11.90
N ILE A 63 27.88 -27.35 -12.75
CA ILE A 63 27.99 -25.95 -12.35
C ILE A 63 26.82 -25.20 -12.98
N TRP A 64 25.96 -24.65 -12.15
CA TRP A 64 24.82 -23.84 -12.54
C TRP A 64 25.19 -22.35 -12.43
N LYS A 65 24.89 -21.58 -13.48
CA LYS A 65 25.26 -20.15 -13.52
C LYS A 65 24.24 -19.28 -12.79
N ASP A 66 22.97 -19.38 -13.19
CA ASP A 66 21.90 -18.46 -12.81
C ASP A 66 20.65 -19.21 -12.30
N GLU A 67 20.87 -20.15 -11.38
CA GLU A 67 19.81 -20.93 -10.73
C GLU A 67 19.43 -20.33 -9.37
N GLU A 68 18.65 -19.26 -9.44
CA GLU A 68 18.23 -18.45 -8.30
C GLU A 68 16.72 -18.57 -8.07
N PHE A 69 16.34 -18.71 -6.80
CA PHE A 69 14.97 -18.94 -6.36
C PHE A 69 14.65 -18.09 -5.13
N ILE A 70 13.42 -17.60 -5.07
CA ILE A 70 12.87 -16.79 -3.99
C ILE A 70 11.65 -17.51 -3.41
N PHE A 71 11.68 -17.71 -2.11
CA PHE A 71 10.60 -18.33 -1.36
C PHE A 71 10.04 -17.36 -0.32
N ASP A 72 8.72 -17.17 -0.32
CA ASP A 72 8.03 -16.41 0.72
C ASP A 72 7.91 -17.27 1.97
N ILE A 73 8.61 -16.84 3.02
CA ILE A 73 8.60 -17.48 4.33
C ILE A 73 7.49 -16.86 5.15
N ASN A 74 6.59 -17.69 5.65
CA ASN A 74 5.48 -17.28 6.52
C ASN A 74 5.57 -17.87 7.93
N GLN A 75 6.40 -18.89 8.14
CA GLN A 75 6.65 -19.48 9.45
C GLN A 75 7.99 -20.24 9.51
N PRO A 76 8.72 -20.19 10.65
CA PRO A 76 10.03 -20.84 10.79
C PRO A 76 10.04 -22.37 10.61
N SER A 77 8.90 -23.02 10.86
CA SER A 77 8.72 -24.48 10.73
C SER A 77 8.61 -24.98 9.28
N GLN A 78 8.72 -24.09 8.29
CA GLN A 78 8.85 -24.50 6.90
C GLN A 78 10.22 -25.13 6.64
N GLU A 79 10.31 -25.95 5.60
CA GLU A 79 11.54 -26.61 5.18
C GLU A 79 11.75 -26.41 3.68
N ILE A 80 12.99 -26.18 3.27
CA ILE A 80 13.40 -26.26 1.87
C ILE A 80 13.80 -27.70 1.56
N TYR A 81 13.17 -28.24 0.53
CA TYR A 81 13.50 -29.53 -0.06
C TYR A 81 14.22 -29.30 -1.37
N LEU A 82 15.43 -29.81 -1.47
CA LEU A 82 16.18 -29.84 -2.72
C LEU A 82 16.51 -31.30 -3.04
N GLU A 83 16.01 -31.77 -4.16
CA GLU A 83 16.24 -33.10 -4.70
C GLU A 83 17.08 -33.01 -5.96
N MET A 84 18.07 -33.88 -6.08
CA MET A 84 18.91 -34.00 -7.26
C MET A 84 18.56 -35.26 -8.01
N TRP A 85 18.46 -35.13 -9.33
CA TRP A 85 17.98 -36.13 -10.26
C TRP A 85 18.88 -36.19 -11.47
N ASP A 86 18.93 -37.36 -12.08
CA ASP A 86 19.56 -37.62 -13.37
C ASP A 86 18.48 -37.68 -14.45
N GLU A 87 18.58 -36.86 -15.50
CA GLU A 87 17.59 -36.85 -16.57
C GLU A 87 17.80 -38.01 -17.54
N ASP A 88 16.78 -38.85 -17.68
CA ASP A 88 16.80 -39.98 -18.61
C ASP A 88 15.92 -39.71 -19.82
N LYS A 89 16.46 -39.91 -21.03
CA LYS A 89 15.71 -39.70 -22.27
C LYS A 89 14.67 -40.78 -22.57
N VAL A 90 14.84 -41.98 -21.99
CA VAL A 90 14.07 -43.18 -22.35
C VAL A 90 13.37 -43.79 -21.14
N SER A 91 13.98 -43.71 -19.95
CA SER A 91 13.44 -44.17 -18.67
C SER A 91 12.91 -43.01 -17.83
N LYS A 92 12.41 -43.33 -16.63
CA LYS A 92 12.15 -42.32 -15.62
C LYS A 92 13.48 -41.87 -15.01
N ASP A 93 13.60 -40.57 -14.83
CA ASP A 93 14.74 -39.94 -14.15
C ASP A 93 15.12 -40.62 -12.83
N ASP A 94 16.42 -40.78 -12.62
CA ASP A 94 16.96 -41.48 -11.46
C ASP A 94 17.28 -40.51 -10.30
N PHE A 95 16.85 -40.89 -9.09
CA PHE A 95 17.09 -40.08 -7.91
C PHE A 95 18.55 -40.18 -7.41
N MET A 96 19.26 -39.05 -7.43
CA MET A 96 20.66 -38.97 -7.02
C MET A 96 20.83 -38.72 -5.52
N GLY A 97 19.98 -37.87 -4.93
CA GLY A 97 20.06 -37.51 -3.52
C GLY A 97 19.19 -36.31 -3.16
N MET A 98 19.09 -36.00 -1.87
CA MET A 98 18.34 -34.84 -1.40
C MET A 98 19.00 -34.17 -0.20
N ILE A 99 18.62 -32.93 0.03
CA ILE A 99 18.82 -32.20 1.27
C ILE A 99 17.48 -31.66 1.76
N LYS A 100 17.35 -31.57 3.08
CA LYS A 100 16.26 -30.89 3.77
C LYS A 100 16.89 -29.81 4.64
N LEU A 101 16.43 -28.57 4.48
CA LEU A 101 16.93 -27.44 5.24
C LEU A 101 15.79 -26.83 6.03
N SER A 102 15.94 -26.80 7.35
CA SER A 102 15.03 -26.08 8.23
C SER A 102 15.13 -24.59 7.95
N VAL A 103 14.01 -23.93 7.71
CA VAL A 103 13.99 -22.47 7.53
C VAL A 103 14.45 -21.78 8.81
N GLU A 104 14.08 -22.29 9.99
CA GLU A 104 14.58 -21.80 11.27
C GLU A 104 16.11 -21.84 11.37
N ASP A 105 16.75 -22.92 10.90
CA ASP A 105 18.21 -23.02 10.90
C ASP A 105 18.86 -22.06 9.89
N LEU A 106 18.22 -21.84 8.74
CA LEU A 106 18.68 -20.86 7.75
C LEU A 106 18.56 -19.42 8.29
N ILE A 107 17.47 -19.09 8.98
CA ILE A 107 17.30 -17.78 9.63
C ILE A 107 18.39 -17.56 10.68
N ARG A 108 18.61 -18.53 11.58
CA ARG A 108 19.67 -18.46 12.60
C ARG A 108 21.08 -18.42 12.02
N GLY A 109 21.29 -19.10 10.90
CA GLY A 109 22.58 -19.16 10.20
C GLY A 109 22.93 -17.87 9.45
N SER A 110 21.94 -17.01 9.17
CA SER A 110 22.13 -15.72 8.53
C SER A 110 22.82 -14.75 9.49
N LYS A 111 24.11 -14.50 9.27
CA LYS A 111 24.95 -13.68 10.17
C LYS A 111 24.59 -12.19 10.15
N LEU A 112 24.26 -11.67 8.96
CA LEU A 112 23.87 -10.29 8.71
C LEU A 112 22.71 -10.28 7.71
N GLU A 113 21.78 -9.34 7.88
CA GLU A 113 20.62 -9.17 7.00
C GLU A 113 21.06 -9.00 5.54
N GLY A 114 20.48 -9.80 4.64
CA GLY A 114 20.82 -9.78 3.22
C GLY A 114 22.24 -10.21 2.86
N SER A 115 23.03 -10.72 3.82
CA SER A 115 24.38 -11.23 3.55
C SER A 115 24.34 -12.66 3.01
N THR A 116 25.16 -12.92 1.98
CA THR A 116 25.24 -14.25 1.37
C THR A 116 25.95 -15.22 2.31
N THR A 117 25.25 -16.29 2.66
CA THR A 117 25.84 -17.44 3.36
C THR A 117 26.03 -18.60 2.39
N ILE A 118 27.19 -19.24 2.46
CA ILE A 118 27.58 -20.36 1.58
C ILE A 118 27.47 -21.66 2.39
N LEU A 119 26.80 -22.66 1.84
CA LEU A 119 26.70 -24.00 2.43
C LEU A 119 27.13 -25.06 1.42
N ASP A 120 28.05 -25.94 1.84
CA ASP A 120 28.39 -27.18 1.15
C ASP A 120 27.72 -28.34 1.89
N LEU A 121 26.74 -28.98 1.25
CA LEU A 121 25.84 -29.92 1.91
C LEU A 121 25.95 -31.31 1.29
N PRO A 122 26.13 -32.38 2.09
CA PRO A 122 26.18 -33.75 1.57
C PRO A 122 24.79 -34.21 1.15
N LEU A 123 24.70 -34.82 -0.05
CA LEU A 123 23.46 -35.40 -0.56
C LEU A 123 23.10 -36.68 0.19
N LYS A 124 21.84 -36.79 0.62
CA LYS A 124 21.32 -37.92 1.41
C LYS A 124 20.30 -38.75 0.63
N SER A 125 20.12 -39.99 1.07
CA SER A 125 19.10 -40.91 0.56
C SER A 125 17.72 -40.57 1.13
N ARG A 126 16.63 -40.89 0.42
CA ARG A 126 15.25 -40.80 0.95
C ARG A 126 15.00 -41.72 2.16
N LYS A 127 15.69 -42.86 2.20
CA LYS A 127 15.51 -43.90 3.23
C LYS A 127 16.59 -43.74 4.31
N SER A 128 16.18 -43.56 5.57
CA SER A 128 17.12 -43.37 6.70
C SER A 128 18.00 -44.60 6.99
N LYS A 129 17.64 -45.79 6.51
CA LYS A 129 18.34 -47.06 6.77
C LYS A 129 19.17 -47.60 5.59
N SER A 130 19.40 -46.84 4.52
CA SER A 130 20.28 -47.30 3.43
C SER A 130 21.76 -47.21 3.83
N LYS A 131 22.60 -48.16 3.39
CA LYS A 131 24.08 -48.04 3.50
C LYS A 131 24.52 -46.64 3.05
N GLU A 132 25.39 -45.98 3.82
CA GLU A 132 25.97 -44.68 3.47
C GLU A 132 26.73 -44.81 2.14
N LYS A 133 26.06 -44.46 1.05
CA LYS A 133 26.68 -44.27 -0.26
C LYS A 133 27.11 -42.80 -0.32
N ASN A 134 28.35 -42.52 -0.70
CA ASN A 134 28.75 -41.16 -1.03
C ASN A 134 27.98 -40.72 -2.29
N ARG A 135 27.11 -39.72 -2.13
CA ARG A 135 26.25 -39.18 -3.21
C ARG A 135 26.74 -37.83 -3.72
N GLY A 136 27.90 -37.38 -3.24
CA GLY A 136 28.44 -36.07 -3.54
C GLY A 136 27.93 -34.97 -2.61
N THR A 137 28.37 -33.75 -2.89
CA THR A 137 28.02 -32.54 -2.14
C THR A 137 27.42 -31.50 -3.08
N ILE A 138 26.42 -30.76 -2.62
CA ILE A 138 25.85 -29.62 -3.34
C ILE A 138 26.21 -28.32 -2.61
N GLN A 139 26.64 -27.32 -3.38
CA GLN A 139 26.92 -25.99 -2.90
C GLN A 139 25.72 -25.08 -3.20
N ILE A 140 25.20 -24.43 -2.15
CA ILE A 140 24.17 -23.41 -2.25
C ILE A 140 24.63 -22.12 -1.60
N HIS A 141 24.16 -21.01 -2.13
CA HIS A 141 24.24 -19.70 -1.48
C HIS A 141 22.83 -19.30 -1.05
N TYR A 142 22.67 -18.73 0.13
CA TYR A 142 21.37 -18.24 0.56
C TYR A 142 21.45 -16.90 1.30
N GLN A 143 20.33 -16.18 1.30
CA GLN A 143 20.11 -14.95 2.06
C GLN A 143 18.69 -14.97 2.62
N TYR A 144 18.53 -14.58 3.88
CA TYR A 144 17.22 -14.33 4.47
C TYR A 144 17.00 -12.83 4.65
N TRP A 145 15.81 -12.37 4.23
CA TRP A 145 15.36 -11.00 4.35
C TRP A 145 14.08 -10.98 5.15
N SER A 146 14.12 -10.51 6.39
CA SER A 146 12.90 -10.40 7.19
C SER A 146 12.00 -9.30 6.64
N GLN A 147 10.72 -9.35 6.97
CA GLN A 147 9.78 -8.30 6.59
C GLN A 147 10.23 -6.91 7.08
N SER A 148 10.78 -6.81 8.30
CA SER A 148 11.31 -5.55 8.84
C SER A 148 12.46 -5.01 7.99
N ASP A 149 13.31 -5.87 7.45
CA ASP A 149 14.48 -5.46 6.67
C ASP A 149 14.08 -5.04 5.27
N LEU A 150 13.06 -5.69 4.71
CA LEU A 150 12.44 -5.30 3.45
C LEU A 150 11.82 -3.91 3.61
N ILE A 151 11.05 -3.62 4.66
CA ILE A 151 10.38 -2.32 4.79
C ILE A 151 11.28 -1.20 5.36
N SER A 152 12.42 -1.53 5.95
CA SER A 152 13.25 -0.55 6.66
C SER A 152 13.64 0.68 5.83
N PRO A 153 13.97 0.59 4.52
CA PRO A 153 14.27 1.79 3.73
C PRO A 153 13.04 2.65 3.49
N LEU A 154 11.85 2.05 3.34
CA LEU A 154 10.60 2.80 3.16
C LEU A 154 10.24 3.64 4.38
N ILE A 155 10.72 3.21 5.56
CA ILE A 155 10.44 3.85 6.83
C ILE A 155 11.53 4.85 7.23
N ARG A 156 12.80 4.49 7.01
CA ARG A 156 13.95 5.24 7.54
C ARG A 156 14.52 6.24 6.52
N GLU A 157 14.35 6.00 5.23
CA GLU A 157 15.03 6.77 4.18
C GLU A 157 14.09 7.82 3.57
N SER A 158 14.05 9.00 4.18
CA SER A 158 13.28 10.16 3.69
C SER A 158 13.56 10.46 2.20
N LEU A 159 14.82 10.28 1.75
CA LEU A 159 15.21 10.50 0.36
C LEU A 159 14.50 9.54 -0.61
N LEU A 160 14.32 8.27 -0.22
CA LEU A 160 13.61 7.28 -1.03
C LEU A 160 12.15 7.70 -1.20
N ILE A 161 11.48 8.04 -0.10
CA ILE A 161 10.09 8.49 -0.09
C ILE A 161 9.91 9.73 -0.98
N LYS A 162 10.77 10.73 -0.83
CA LYS A 162 10.73 11.95 -1.66
C LYS A 162 10.95 11.66 -3.14
N SER A 163 11.80 10.69 -3.44
CA SER A 163 12.10 10.26 -4.81
C SER A 163 10.89 9.58 -5.45
N ILE A 164 10.23 8.65 -4.75
CA ILE A 164 9.10 7.90 -5.29
C ILE A 164 7.78 8.69 -5.33
N THR A 165 7.61 9.71 -4.48
CA THR A 165 6.34 10.46 -4.30
C THR A 165 5.68 10.94 -5.60
N LYS A 166 6.46 11.48 -6.55
CA LYS A 166 5.93 11.97 -7.83
C LYS A 166 5.82 10.88 -8.91
N ILE A 167 6.49 9.75 -8.71
CA ILE A 167 6.59 8.67 -9.70
C ILE A 167 5.49 7.65 -9.46
N LEU A 168 5.27 7.27 -8.20
CA LEU A 168 4.35 6.23 -7.77
C LEU A 168 3.13 6.86 -7.09
N HIS A 169 2.02 6.91 -7.81
CA HIS A 169 0.76 7.51 -7.34
C HIS A 169 -0.45 6.64 -7.69
N GLN A 170 -0.26 5.36 -8.02
CA GLN A 170 -1.36 4.41 -8.21
C GLN A 170 -2.08 4.14 -6.88
N ASP A 171 -3.37 3.82 -6.92
CA ASP A 171 -4.20 3.64 -5.72
C ASP A 171 -3.72 2.46 -4.85
N GLU A 172 -3.42 1.33 -5.49
CA GLU A 172 -2.91 0.14 -4.79
C GLU A 172 -1.56 0.40 -4.11
N PHE A 173 -0.68 1.16 -4.77
CA PHE A 173 0.61 1.56 -4.20
C PHE A 173 0.40 2.47 -2.97
N ALA A 174 -0.44 3.50 -3.11
CA ALA A 174 -0.75 4.43 -2.02
C ALA A 174 -1.34 3.71 -0.80
N LYS A 175 -2.29 2.80 -1.03
CA LYS A 175 -2.91 1.97 0.01
C LYS A 175 -1.88 1.08 0.70
N SER A 176 -1.06 0.36 -0.07
CA SER A 176 -0.05 -0.55 0.47
C SER A 176 0.99 0.19 1.31
N LEU A 177 1.51 1.30 0.80
CA LEU A 177 2.46 2.14 1.52
C LEU A 177 1.84 2.68 2.82
N MET A 178 0.60 3.17 2.77
CA MET A 178 -0.14 3.63 3.95
C MET A 178 -0.24 2.55 5.04
N PHE A 179 -0.63 1.31 4.68
CA PHE A 179 -0.72 0.22 5.65
C PHE A 179 0.63 -0.17 6.24
N ILE A 180 1.70 -0.21 5.43
CA ILE A 180 3.06 -0.45 5.92
C ILE A 180 3.46 0.62 6.93
N LEU A 181 3.30 1.89 6.58
CA LEU A 181 3.71 3.00 7.45
C LEU A 181 2.89 3.06 8.74
N ALA A 182 1.58 2.81 8.67
CA ALA A 182 0.70 2.80 9.83
C ALA A 182 1.04 1.69 10.82
N ASN A 183 1.23 0.44 10.33
CA ASN A 183 1.55 -0.71 11.18
C ASN A 183 2.93 -0.61 11.86
N ASN A 184 3.81 0.21 11.28
CA ASN A 184 5.15 0.47 11.82
C ASN A 184 5.25 1.80 12.57
N GLY A 185 4.17 2.59 12.68
CA GLY A 185 4.14 3.83 13.45
C GLY A 185 4.79 5.05 12.78
N HIS A 186 5.07 5.00 11.47
CA HIS A 186 5.76 6.07 10.72
C HIS A 186 4.85 6.81 9.73
N LEU A 187 3.53 6.60 9.77
CA LEU A 187 2.57 7.20 8.83
C LEU A 187 2.62 8.73 8.84
N LEU A 188 2.52 9.38 10.00
CA LEU A 188 2.50 10.86 10.10
C LEU A 188 3.81 11.48 9.61
N GLU A 189 4.94 10.97 10.08
CA GLU A 189 6.28 11.44 9.71
C GLU A 189 6.50 11.35 8.21
N THR A 190 6.25 10.16 7.64
CA THR A 190 6.47 9.88 6.22
C THR A 190 5.48 10.64 5.34
N LEU A 191 4.21 10.73 5.74
CA LEU A 191 3.23 11.55 5.03
C LEU A 191 3.63 13.02 5.06
N GLY A 192 4.27 13.49 6.14
CA GLY A 192 4.86 14.81 6.20
C GLY A 192 5.92 15.04 5.11
N ASP A 193 6.79 14.07 4.85
CA ASP A 193 7.75 14.15 3.75
C ASP A 193 7.07 14.16 2.38
N ILE A 194 6.05 13.31 2.18
CA ILE A 194 5.28 13.22 0.93
C ILE A 194 4.56 14.55 0.65
N LEU A 195 3.89 15.12 1.65
CA LEU A 195 3.21 16.42 1.56
C LEU A 195 4.22 17.55 1.28
N THR A 196 5.38 17.53 1.92
CA THR A 196 6.45 18.52 1.69
C THR A 196 6.86 18.56 0.21
N VAL A 197 7.04 17.39 -0.42
CA VAL A 197 7.36 17.31 -1.85
C VAL A 197 6.26 17.95 -2.70
N GLU A 198 4.99 17.70 -2.41
CA GLU A 198 3.91 18.29 -3.19
C GLU A 198 3.81 19.82 -3.01
N ILE A 199 3.95 20.29 -1.77
CA ILE A 199 3.87 21.70 -1.39
C ILE A 199 5.04 22.50 -1.97
N GLU A 200 6.27 21.99 -1.84
CA GLU A 200 7.47 22.70 -2.31
C GLU A 200 7.49 22.90 -3.82
N ASN A 201 6.85 21.99 -4.55
CA ASN A 201 6.74 22.03 -6.01
C ASN A 201 5.54 22.85 -6.52
N THR A 202 4.80 23.52 -5.63
CA THR A 202 3.64 24.34 -5.99
C THR A 202 3.95 25.81 -5.71
N ASP A 203 3.82 26.67 -6.72
CA ASP A 203 4.09 28.12 -6.58
C ASP A 203 2.87 28.91 -6.09
N ASN A 204 1.66 28.42 -6.37
CA ASN A 204 0.42 29.11 -6.03
C ASN A 204 -0.43 28.29 -5.07
N ILE A 205 -0.68 28.84 -3.88
CA ILE A 205 -1.50 28.22 -2.84
C ILE A 205 -2.89 27.80 -3.32
N ASN A 206 -3.46 28.50 -4.30
CA ASN A 206 -4.78 28.18 -4.82
C ASN A 206 -4.78 26.89 -5.65
N VAL A 207 -3.66 26.49 -6.25
CA VAL A 207 -3.55 25.28 -7.09
C VAL A 207 -3.15 24.05 -6.25
N LEU A 208 -2.74 24.26 -5.00
CA LEU A 208 -2.25 23.23 -4.11
C LEU A 208 -3.27 22.12 -3.88
N PHE A 209 -2.81 20.86 -3.94
CA PHE A 209 -3.64 19.66 -3.79
C PHE A 209 -4.89 19.68 -4.67
N ARG A 210 -4.82 20.18 -5.91
CA ARG A 210 -5.94 20.06 -6.88
C ARG A 210 -5.87 18.81 -7.75
N THR A 211 -4.68 18.24 -7.91
CA THR A 211 -4.43 17.02 -8.68
C THR A 211 -4.45 15.80 -7.78
N ASP A 212 -4.73 14.64 -8.38
CA ASP A 212 -4.49 13.36 -7.70
C ASP A 212 -2.98 13.13 -7.59
N SER A 213 -2.54 12.85 -6.38
CA SER A 213 -1.14 12.70 -5.98
C SER A 213 -1.01 11.58 -4.95
N LEU A 214 0.22 11.14 -4.68
CA LEU A 214 0.44 10.18 -3.60
C LEU A 214 -0.03 10.74 -2.24
N ALA A 215 0.25 12.03 -1.97
CA ALA A 215 -0.14 12.67 -0.71
C ALA A 215 -1.65 12.73 -0.54
N THR A 216 -2.37 13.15 -1.60
CA THR A 216 -3.82 13.22 -1.56
C THR A 216 -4.44 11.83 -1.39
N LYS A 217 -3.95 10.82 -2.13
CA LYS A 217 -4.47 9.44 -2.05
C LYS A 217 -4.26 8.78 -0.69
N ILE A 218 -3.07 8.92 -0.09
CA ILE A 218 -2.79 8.39 1.25
C ILE A 218 -3.67 9.10 2.28
N THR A 219 -3.74 10.43 2.23
CA THR A 219 -4.54 11.22 3.17
C THR A 219 -6.04 10.86 3.09
N VAL A 220 -6.60 10.78 1.88
CA VAL A 220 -8.01 10.40 1.69
C VAL A 220 -8.28 8.98 2.19
N SER A 221 -7.42 8.02 1.85
CA SER A 221 -7.58 6.64 2.30
C SER A 221 -7.50 6.53 3.82
N THR A 222 -6.60 7.29 4.43
CA THR A 222 -6.45 7.38 5.89
C THR A 222 -7.72 7.96 6.52
N PHE A 223 -8.24 9.05 5.97
CA PHE A 223 -9.47 9.70 6.44
C PHE A 223 -10.68 8.79 6.39
N LYS A 224 -10.81 7.98 5.34
CA LYS A 224 -11.91 7.03 5.22
C LYS A 224 -11.92 6.01 6.35
N ILE A 225 -10.74 5.53 6.77
CA ILE A 225 -10.61 4.55 7.86
C ILE A 225 -10.90 5.21 9.21
N ILE A 226 -10.19 6.29 9.53
CA ILE A 226 -10.30 6.92 10.87
C ILE A 226 -11.63 7.63 11.07
N GLY A 227 -12.16 8.25 10.01
CA GLY A 227 -13.35 9.10 10.06
C GLY A 227 -14.66 8.36 9.82
N TYR A 228 -14.62 7.05 9.59
CA TYR A 228 -15.80 6.24 9.28
C TYR A 228 -16.91 6.39 10.33
N ASN A 229 -16.59 6.16 11.60
CA ASN A 229 -17.55 6.25 12.71
C ASN A 229 -18.17 7.65 12.83
N TYR A 230 -17.39 8.70 12.56
CA TYR A 230 -17.90 10.07 12.57
C TYR A 230 -18.89 10.31 11.42
N LEU A 231 -18.57 9.86 10.20
CA LEU A 231 -19.47 9.98 9.06
C LEU A 231 -20.77 9.21 9.27
N GLU A 232 -20.68 8.00 9.80
CA GLU A 232 -21.84 7.15 10.09
C GLU A 232 -22.75 7.79 11.14
N ALA A 233 -22.19 8.34 12.22
CA ALA A 233 -22.98 8.92 13.31
C ALA A 233 -23.57 10.29 12.97
N VAL A 234 -22.84 11.14 12.25
CA VAL A 234 -23.17 12.57 12.09
C VAL A 234 -23.76 12.90 10.74
N ILE A 235 -23.20 12.33 9.66
CA ILE A 235 -23.51 12.74 8.28
C ILE A 235 -24.54 11.82 7.66
N LEU A 236 -24.42 10.51 7.88
CA LEU A 236 -25.33 9.52 7.27
C LEU A 236 -26.81 9.75 7.61
N PRO A 237 -27.21 10.10 8.85
CA PRO A 237 -28.62 10.37 9.16
C PRO A 237 -29.18 11.55 8.34
N LEU A 238 -28.37 12.58 8.08
CA LEU A 238 -28.78 13.73 7.27
C LEU A 238 -28.96 13.33 5.80
N ILE A 239 -28.05 12.52 5.25
CA ILE A 239 -28.19 11.98 3.89
C ILE A 239 -29.42 11.07 3.81
N LYS A 240 -29.73 10.29 4.86
CA LYS A 240 -30.94 9.43 4.89
C LYS A 240 -32.20 10.28 4.83
N ASN A 241 -32.27 11.36 5.61
CA ASN A 241 -33.41 12.28 5.56
C ASN A 241 -33.58 12.90 4.17
N ILE A 242 -32.52 13.46 3.58
CA ILE A 242 -32.57 14.06 2.23
C ILE A 242 -33.07 13.06 1.18
N CYS A 243 -32.63 11.80 1.27
CA CYS A 243 -33.04 10.77 0.32
C CYS A 243 -34.46 10.25 0.57
N ASN A 244 -34.90 10.20 1.83
CA ASN A 244 -36.27 9.81 2.18
C ASN A 244 -37.28 10.88 1.75
N ASP A 245 -36.91 12.16 1.85
CA ASP A 245 -37.76 13.27 1.39
C ASP A 245 -37.99 13.19 -0.13
N ASN A 246 -37.00 12.68 -0.88
CA ASN A 246 -37.05 12.41 -2.33
C ASN A 246 -37.66 13.57 -3.16
N LEU A 247 -37.34 14.81 -2.77
CA LEU A 247 -37.90 16.02 -3.38
C LEU A 247 -37.21 16.36 -4.70
N GLN A 248 -37.99 16.80 -5.68
CA GLN A 248 -37.50 17.28 -6.97
C GLN A 248 -37.10 18.77 -6.89
N LEU A 249 -35.92 19.03 -6.33
CA LEU A 249 -35.41 20.40 -6.08
C LEU A 249 -34.55 20.92 -7.23
N GLU A 250 -35.13 21.03 -8.44
CA GLU A 250 -34.42 21.63 -9.58
C GLU A 250 -34.43 23.16 -9.47
N VAL A 251 -33.27 23.76 -9.78
CA VAL A 251 -33.04 25.22 -9.71
C VAL A 251 -32.56 25.78 -11.06
N ASP A 252 -32.17 24.92 -12.00
CA ASP A 252 -31.75 25.29 -13.35
C ASP A 252 -32.96 25.34 -14.31
N PRO A 253 -33.38 26.54 -14.77
CA PRO A 253 -34.54 26.68 -15.67
C PRO A 253 -34.34 26.02 -17.03
N LEU A 254 -33.09 25.70 -17.41
CA LEU A 254 -32.78 25.00 -18.67
C LEU A 254 -33.00 23.49 -18.58
N LYS A 255 -33.10 22.94 -17.37
CA LYS A 255 -33.25 21.49 -17.13
C LYS A 255 -34.68 21.04 -16.81
N GLY A 256 -35.62 21.96 -16.74
CA GLY A 256 -37.04 21.64 -16.56
C GLY A 256 -37.96 22.86 -16.63
N PRO A 257 -39.28 22.67 -16.77
CA PRO A 257 -40.26 23.76 -16.81
C PRO A 257 -40.53 24.31 -15.40
N ILE A 258 -39.50 24.84 -14.75
CA ILE A 258 -39.60 25.46 -13.43
C ILE A 258 -39.77 26.97 -13.57
N THR A 259 -40.69 27.55 -12.79
CA THR A 259 -40.83 29.01 -12.70
C THR A 259 -39.70 29.60 -11.84
N GLU A 260 -39.38 30.88 -12.00
CA GLU A 260 -38.40 31.58 -11.15
C GLU A 260 -38.77 31.47 -9.67
N LYS A 261 -40.07 31.59 -9.35
CA LYS A 261 -40.57 31.40 -7.97
C LYS A 261 -40.30 29.99 -7.45
N GLN A 262 -40.59 28.96 -8.26
CA GLN A 262 -40.31 27.57 -7.87
C GLN A 262 -38.81 27.32 -7.69
N SER A 263 -37.97 27.91 -8.55
CA SER A 263 -36.51 27.82 -8.42
C SER A 263 -36.04 28.44 -7.08
N SER A 264 -36.51 29.65 -6.75
CA SER A 264 -36.16 30.32 -5.50
C SER A 264 -36.65 29.55 -4.26
N ASP A 265 -37.85 28.98 -4.31
CA ASP A 265 -38.39 28.18 -3.20
C ASP A 265 -37.65 26.83 -3.04
N ASN A 266 -37.33 26.15 -4.14
CA ASN A 266 -36.49 24.95 -4.14
C ASN A 266 -35.10 25.27 -3.57
N LEU A 267 -34.54 26.43 -3.94
CA LEU A 267 -33.24 26.85 -3.45
C LEU A 267 -33.25 27.05 -1.93
N LYS A 268 -34.28 27.69 -1.35
CA LYS A 268 -34.40 27.83 0.12
C LYS A 268 -34.35 26.47 0.83
N ILE A 269 -34.99 25.45 0.28
CA ILE A 269 -34.95 24.09 0.85
C ILE A 269 -33.53 23.52 0.79
N ILE A 270 -32.83 23.68 -0.35
CA ILE A 270 -31.43 23.26 -0.49
C ILE A 270 -30.52 23.98 0.53
N LEU A 271 -30.73 25.28 0.74
CA LEU A 271 -29.98 26.07 1.72
C LEU A 271 -30.26 25.58 3.15
N ASN A 272 -31.50 25.19 3.47
CA ASN A 272 -31.83 24.59 4.76
C ASN A 272 -31.10 23.25 4.98
N TYR A 273 -30.96 22.42 3.95
CA TYR A 273 -30.13 21.20 4.05
C TYR A 273 -28.66 21.52 4.27
N CYS A 274 -28.12 22.54 3.58
CA CYS A 274 -26.75 23.01 3.81
C CYS A 274 -26.55 23.47 5.26
N ASP A 275 -27.51 24.21 5.82
CA ASP A 275 -27.49 24.61 7.23
C ASP A 275 -27.55 23.42 8.18
N GLY A 276 -28.41 22.44 7.92
CA GLY A 276 -28.47 21.21 8.70
C GLY A 276 -27.12 20.48 8.76
N ILE A 277 -26.44 20.37 7.62
CA ILE A 277 -25.11 19.74 7.53
C ILE A 277 -24.06 20.56 8.28
N LEU A 278 -23.97 21.87 8.02
CA LEU A 278 -22.97 22.73 8.66
C LEU A 278 -23.14 22.81 10.18
N ASN A 279 -24.39 22.94 10.65
CA ASN A 279 -24.69 22.97 12.08
C ASN A 279 -24.40 21.63 12.75
N SER A 280 -24.72 20.50 12.08
CA SER A 280 -24.40 19.17 12.59
C SER A 280 -22.89 18.99 12.75
N ILE A 281 -22.10 19.40 11.74
CA ILE A 281 -20.64 19.38 11.82
C ILE A 281 -20.16 20.26 12.97
N GLN A 282 -20.63 21.52 13.06
CA GLN A 282 -20.22 22.45 14.11
C GLN A 282 -20.48 21.90 15.52
N ASN A 283 -21.65 21.30 15.75
CA ASN A 283 -22.03 20.75 17.04
C ASN A 283 -21.29 19.44 17.39
N SER A 284 -20.82 18.72 16.38
CA SER A 284 -20.14 17.42 16.53
C SER A 284 -18.62 17.47 16.32
N ILE A 285 -18.00 18.65 16.24
CA ILE A 285 -16.54 18.81 16.09
C ILE A 285 -15.74 18.00 17.13
N HIS A 286 -16.29 17.86 18.34
CA HIS A 286 -15.67 17.12 19.42
C HIS A 286 -15.64 15.59 19.19
N LEU A 287 -16.48 15.06 18.30
CA LEU A 287 -16.51 13.65 17.88
C LEU A 287 -15.54 13.34 16.74
N ILE A 288 -14.97 14.36 16.09
CA ILE A 288 -13.97 14.15 15.05
C ILE A 288 -12.73 13.51 15.69
N PRO A 289 -12.22 12.38 15.16
CA PRO A 289 -11.04 11.69 15.68
C PRO A 289 -9.84 12.62 15.80
N GLU A 290 -9.07 12.49 16.87
CA GLU A 290 -7.88 13.32 17.09
C GLU A 290 -6.81 13.04 16.03
N GLU A 291 -6.70 11.81 15.55
CA GLU A 291 -5.84 11.38 14.43
C GLU A 291 -6.14 12.19 13.15
N MET A 292 -7.43 12.45 12.90
CA MET A 292 -7.84 13.25 11.75
C MET A 292 -7.43 14.70 11.93
N LYS A 293 -7.59 15.24 13.14
CA LYS A 293 -7.16 16.62 13.45
C LYS A 293 -5.66 16.80 13.33
N GLN A 294 -4.88 15.79 13.71
CA GLN A 294 -3.41 15.79 13.57
C GLN A 294 -2.98 15.85 12.11
N LEU A 295 -3.59 15.04 11.24
CA LEU A 295 -3.32 15.07 9.81
C LEU A 295 -3.64 16.43 9.19
N LEU A 296 -4.80 17.00 9.53
CA LEU A 296 -5.19 18.34 9.07
C LEU A 296 -4.26 19.43 9.62
N CYS A 297 -3.81 19.30 10.87
CA CYS A 297 -2.81 20.19 11.48
C CYS A 297 -1.46 20.09 10.77
N LEU A 298 -0.99 18.88 10.45
CA LEU A 298 0.24 18.64 9.70
C LEU A 298 0.20 19.32 8.33
N ILE A 299 -0.90 19.15 7.58
CA ILE A 299 -1.12 19.82 6.29
C ILE A 299 -1.06 21.33 6.48
N LEU A 300 -1.80 21.88 7.44
CA LEU A 300 -1.85 23.32 7.69
C LEU A 300 -0.47 23.90 8.02
N ASN A 301 0.27 23.26 8.92
CA ASN A 301 1.59 23.70 9.36
C ASN A 301 2.60 23.72 8.20
N GLN A 302 2.57 22.70 7.34
CA GLN A 302 3.48 22.65 6.18
C GLN A 302 3.14 23.70 5.12
N VAL A 303 1.84 23.95 4.88
CA VAL A 303 1.41 25.02 3.98
C VAL A 303 1.83 26.38 4.50
N GLN A 304 1.61 26.66 5.79
CA GLN A 304 2.04 27.90 6.42
C GLN A 304 3.56 28.08 6.39
N LYS A 305 4.33 26.99 6.54
CA LYS A 305 5.80 27.02 6.44
C LYS A 305 6.28 27.41 5.05
N LYS A 306 5.62 26.94 3.98
CA LYS A 306 5.97 27.27 2.59
C LYS A 306 5.49 28.67 2.18
N PHE A 307 4.32 29.09 2.65
CA PHE A 307 3.68 30.36 2.28
C PHE A 307 3.51 31.29 3.49
N PRO A 308 4.60 31.77 4.13
CA PRO A 308 4.51 32.61 5.33
C PRO A 308 3.90 33.99 5.08
N SER A 309 3.90 34.46 3.82
CA SER A 309 3.32 35.74 3.41
C SER A 309 1.80 35.69 3.19
N GLU A 310 1.23 34.49 3.09
CA GLU A 310 -0.22 34.31 2.89
C GLU A 310 -0.98 34.45 4.20
N THR A 311 -2.27 34.83 4.11
CA THR A 311 -3.10 34.91 5.32
C THR A 311 -3.36 33.51 5.89
N LYS A 312 -3.60 33.44 7.20
CA LYS A 312 -4.01 32.18 7.85
C LYS A 312 -5.26 31.57 7.19
N GLU A 313 -6.19 32.41 6.75
CA GLU A 313 -7.40 31.99 6.04
C GLU A 313 -7.12 31.35 4.68
N SER A 314 -6.15 31.90 3.94
CA SER A 314 -5.68 31.32 2.66
C SER A 314 -5.12 29.91 2.87
N SER A 315 -4.34 29.72 3.95
CA SER A 315 -3.82 28.40 4.33
C SER A 315 -4.90 27.40 4.72
N LEU A 316 -5.98 27.85 5.38
CA LEU A 316 -7.12 26.99 5.75
C LEU A 316 -7.87 26.42 4.54
N LYS A 317 -7.75 27.02 3.35
CA LYS A 317 -8.32 26.45 2.13
C LYS A 317 -7.77 25.06 1.82
N SER A 318 -6.51 24.78 2.18
CA SER A 318 -5.92 23.44 2.04
C SER A 318 -6.61 22.42 2.94
N VAL A 319 -6.89 22.80 4.19
CA VAL A 319 -7.68 22.00 5.15
C VAL A 319 -9.09 21.74 4.62
N GLY A 320 -9.74 22.78 4.07
CA GLY A 320 -11.06 22.64 3.42
C GLY A 320 -11.04 21.71 2.20
N GLY A 321 -9.99 21.77 1.39
CA GLY A 321 -9.76 20.86 0.26
C GLY A 321 -9.57 19.40 0.64
N PHE A 322 -9.26 19.10 1.90
CA PHE A 322 -9.18 17.74 2.43
C PHE A 322 -10.44 17.35 3.21
N PHE A 323 -10.90 18.19 4.13
CA PHE A 323 -12.04 17.91 5.00
C PHE A 323 -13.38 17.96 4.27
N PHE A 324 -13.64 19.01 3.47
CA PHE A 324 -14.90 19.11 2.73
C PHE A 324 -14.83 18.38 1.39
N LEU A 325 -13.89 18.75 0.51
CA LEU A 325 -13.87 18.25 -0.87
C LEU A 325 -13.59 16.75 -0.96
N ARG A 326 -12.72 16.21 -0.10
CA ARG A 326 -12.19 14.85 -0.23
C ARG A 326 -12.69 13.87 0.83
N PHE A 327 -13.26 14.36 1.91
CA PHE A 327 -13.82 13.53 2.97
C PHE A 327 -15.33 13.66 3.03
N LEU A 328 -15.87 14.85 3.30
CA LEU A 328 -17.32 15.03 3.44
C LEU A 328 -18.08 14.85 2.11
N VAL A 329 -17.74 15.60 1.07
CA VAL A 329 -18.48 15.64 -0.20
C VAL A 329 -18.58 14.27 -0.87
N PRO A 330 -17.52 13.44 -0.95
CA PRO A 330 -17.62 12.10 -1.53
C PRO A 330 -18.61 11.19 -0.78
N THR A 331 -18.75 11.36 0.54
CA THR A 331 -19.64 10.52 1.36
C THR A 331 -21.12 10.79 1.08
N LEU A 332 -21.45 11.97 0.54
CA LEU A 332 -22.81 12.31 0.12
C LEU A 332 -23.33 11.36 -0.96
N PHE A 333 -22.43 10.81 -1.80
CA PHE A 333 -22.79 9.98 -2.95
C PHE A 333 -22.51 8.49 -2.75
N SER A 334 -21.63 8.13 -1.83
CA SER A 334 -21.14 6.76 -1.65
C SER A 334 -21.60 6.18 -0.33
N ARG A 335 -22.84 5.66 -0.30
CA ARG A 335 -23.38 4.96 0.88
C ARG A 335 -22.71 3.60 1.08
N GLY A 336 -22.70 2.76 0.04
CA GLY A 336 -22.21 1.38 0.13
C GLY A 336 -20.68 1.18 0.08
N SER A 337 -19.90 2.11 -0.48
CA SER A 337 -18.42 1.97 -0.51
C SER A 337 -17.76 2.35 0.82
N LEU A 338 -18.47 3.10 1.66
CA LEU A 338 -17.98 3.51 2.98
C LEU A 338 -18.66 2.69 4.07
N LEU A 339 -19.95 2.37 3.95
CA LEU A 339 -20.75 1.68 4.97
C LEU A 339 -21.20 0.29 4.45
N PRO A 340 -20.60 -0.82 4.94
CA PRO A 340 -20.91 -2.18 4.49
C PRO A 340 -22.34 -2.65 4.79
N SER A 341 -23.09 -1.91 5.62
CA SER A 341 -24.40 -2.26 6.19
C SER A 341 -25.59 -1.66 5.43
N ASP A 342 -25.37 -0.91 4.35
CA ASP A 342 -26.44 -0.33 3.51
C ASP A 342 -26.50 -1.12 2.19
N ASP A 343 -27.64 -1.79 1.92
CA ASP A 343 -27.90 -2.76 0.83
C ASP A 343 -27.87 -2.16 -0.60
N GLY A 344 -26.92 -1.25 -0.89
CA GLY A 344 -26.76 -0.68 -2.22
C GLY A 344 -28.03 0.02 -2.72
N SER A 345 -28.89 0.54 -1.83
CA SER A 345 -30.10 1.25 -2.21
C SER A 345 -29.71 2.37 -3.19
N ASN A 346 -30.10 2.20 -4.45
CA ASN A 346 -29.72 3.11 -5.52
C ASN A 346 -30.30 4.48 -5.18
N ILE A 347 -29.44 5.48 -4.94
CA ILE A 347 -29.88 6.86 -4.66
C ILE A 347 -30.71 7.30 -5.88
N SER A 348 -31.95 7.73 -5.65
CA SER A 348 -32.84 8.20 -6.73
C SER A 348 -32.19 9.32 -7.53
N HIS A 349 -32.59 9.47 -8.79
CA HIS A 349 -32.05 10.52 -9.66
C HIS A 349 -32.28 11.92 -9.06
N GLU A 350 -33.43 12.12 -8.42
CA GLU A 350 -33.85 13.34 -7.74
C GLU A 350 -32.95 13.62 -6.52
N SER A 351 -32.76 12.63 -5.66
CA SER A 351 -31.88 12.74 -4.49
C SER A 351 -30.44 13.02 -4.89
N ARG A 352 -29.94 12.34 -5.92
CA ARG A 352 -28.58 12.53 -6.45
C ARG A 352 -28.40 13.95 -7.00
N ARG A 353 -29.43 14.52 -7.64
CA ARG A 353 -29.42 15.91 -8.12
C ARG A 353 -29.39 16.89 -6.95
N THR A 354 -30.23 16.72 -5.94
CA THR A 354 -30.25 17.54 -4.72
C THR A 354 -28.89 17.50 -4.00
N LEU A 355 -28.33 16.31 -3.77
CA LEU A 355 -27.00 16.13 -3.17
C LEU A 355 -25.89 16.79 -4.00
N THR A 356 -26.00 16.78 -5.33
CA THR A 356 -25.08 17.49 -6.22
C THR A 356 -25.12 19.00 -5.98
N LEU A 357 -26.30 19.59 -5.88
CA LEU A 357 -26.47 21.03 -5.63
C LEU A 357 -25.93 21.41 -4.25
N ILE A 358 -26.28 20.62 -3.21
CA ILE A 358 -25.73 20.78 -1.86
C ILE A 358 -24.20 20.73 -1.89
N SER A 359 -23.62 19.72 -2.55
CA SER A 359 -22.16 19.57 -2.63
C SER A 359 -21.47 20.78 -3.26
N LYS A 360 -22.06 21.37 -4.30
CA LYS A 360 -21.52 22.58 -4.95
C LYS A 360 -21.55 23.79 -4.03
N ILE A 361 -22.65 24.00 -3.30
CA ILE A 361 -22.78 25.11 -2.37
C ILE A 361 -21.78 24.94 -1.22
N LEU A 362 -21.75 23.78 -0.58
CA LEU A 362 -20.79 23.47 0.50
C LEU A 362 -19.34 23.62 0.02
N GLN A 363 -19.03 23.20 -1.20
CA GLN A 363 -17.70 23.34 -1.77
C GLN A 363 -17.29 24.81 -1.98
N ASN A 364 -18.20 25.66 -2.46
CA ASN A 364 -17.92 27.09 -2.61
C ASN A 364 -17.72 27.79 -1.26
N ILE A 365 -18.53 27.45 -0.25
CA ILE A 365 -18.34 27.94 1.13
C ILE A 365 -16.97 27.51 1.66
N SER A 366 -16.60 26.23 1.53
CA SER A 366 -15.29 25.73 1.96
C SER A 366 -14.12 26.35 1.21
N ASN A 367 -14.29 26.67 -0.08
CA ASN A 367 -13.28 27.35 -0.88
C ASN A 367 -13.17 28.84 -0.56
N GLN A 368 -14.11 29.37 0.25
CA GLN A 368 -14.23 30.80 0.56
C GLN A 368 -14.41 31.64 -0.73
N LEU A 369 -15.19 31.12 -1.68
CA LEU A 369 -15.45 31.74 -2.99
C LEU A 369 -16.94 31.85 -3.25
N ILE A 370 -17.33 32.96 -3.88
CA ILE A 370 -18.67 33.14 -4.42
C ILE A 370 -18.80 32.45 -5.79
N ILE A 371 -20.02 32.05 -6.13
CA ILE A 371 -20.36 31.46 -7.41
C ILE A 371 -20.38 32.55 -8.48
N THR A 372 -19.68 32.33 -9.59
CA THR A 372 -19.60 33.26 -10.72
C THR A 372 -20.00 32.64 -12.05
N LYS A 373 -19.85 31.32 -12.22
CA LYS A 373 -20.05 30.63 -13.50
C LYS A 373 -21.46 30.09 -13.69
N GLU A 374 -22.10 29.65 -12.61
CA GLU A 374 -23.39 28.97 -12.64
C GLU A 374 -24.49 29.99 -12.34
N THR A 375 -25.05 30.58 -13.39
CA THR A 375 -26.02 31.68 -13.30
C THR A 375 -27.22 31.35 -12.41
N PHE A 376 -27.71 30.11 -12.48
CA PHE A 376 -28.84 29.61 -11.69
C PHE A 376 -28.55 29.45 -10.19
N LEU A 377 -27.28 29.55 -9.75
CA LEU A 377 -26.89 29.53 -8.32
C LEU A 377 -26.42 30.89 -7.80
N LEU A 378 -26.45 31.95 -8.61
CA LEU A 378 -25.98 33.28 -8.17
C LEU A 378 -26.78 33.82 -6.97
N GLU A 379 -28.05 33.46 -6.85
CA GLU A 379 -28.91 33.80 -5.70
C GLU A 379 -28.38 33.24 -4.36
N CYS A 380 -27.49 32.24 -4.38
CA CYS A 380 -26.88 31.66 -3.18
C CYS A 380 -25.76 32.53 -2.60
N ASN A 381 -25.20 33.46 -3.36
CA ASN A 381 -24.00 34.20 -2.96
C ASN A 381 -24.13 34.97 -1.63
N PRO A 382 -25.27 35.62 -1.31
CA PRO A 382 -25.49 36.19 0.01
C PRO A 382 -25.38 35.15 1.13
N TYR A 383 -26.03 34.00 0.96
CA TYR A 383 -25.96 32.89 1.92
C TYR A 383 -24.52 32.39 2.08
N ILE A 384 -23.81 32.13 0.98
CA ILE A 384 -22.40 31.68 1.02
C ILE A 384 -21.55 32.66 1.84
N SER A 385 -21.70 33.96 1.56
CA SER A 385 -20.94 35.01 2.25
C SER A 385 -21.18 35.01 3.76
N THR A 386 -22.42 34.75 4.19
CA THR A 386 -22.75 34.66 5.63
C THR A 386 -22.19 33.41 6.31
N LYS A 387 -21.95 32.33 5.56
CA LYS A 387 -21.48 31.03 6.10
C LYS A 387 -19.96 30.86 6.06
N ILE A 388 -19.24 31.67 5.29
CA ILE A 388 -17.76 31.65 5.24
C ILE A 388 -17.13 31.76 6.64
N PRO A 389 -17.52 32.72 7.52
CA PRO A 389 -16.92 32.82 8.85
C PRO A 389 -17.13 31.57 9.71
N LEU A 390 -18.31 30.95 9.62
CA LEU A 390 -18.62 29.69 10.30
C LEU A 390 -17.69 28.56 9.84
N VAL A 391 -17.49 28.42 8.52
CA VAL A 391 -16.61 27.38 8.00
C VAL A 391 -15.15 27.64 8.33
N ILE A 392 -14.70 28.89 8.37
CA ILE A 392 -13.35 29.22 8.85
C ILE A 392 -13.15 28.75 10.30
N ASP A 393 -14.12 29.01 11.19
CA ASP A 393 -14.07 28.53 12.59
C ASP A 393 -14.06 26.99 12.67
N ILE A 394 -14.88 26.30 11.86
CA ILE A 394 -14.85 24.84 11.76
C ILE A 394 -13.45 24.38 11.34
N LEU A 395 -12.90 24.92 10.24
CA LEU A 395 -11.59 24.53 9.70
C LEU A 395 -10.45 24.75 10.71
N GLN A 396 -10.50 25.83 11.50
CA GLN A 396 -9.55 26.08 12.59
C GLN A 396 -9.65 25.01 13.68
N LYS A 397 -10.86 24.66 14.12
CA LYS A 397 -11.06 23.67 15.18
C LYS A 397 -10.69 22.25 14.75
N VAL A 398 -11.00 21.86 13.51
CA VAL A 398 -10.64 20.53 12.99
C VAL A 398 -9.16 20.38 12.65
N SER A 399 -8.39 21.48 12.64
CA SER A 399 -6.92 21.46 12.47
C SER A 399 -6.17 21.76 13.77
N SER A 400 -6.86 21.74 14.92
CA SER A 400 -6.31 22.00 16.25
C SER A 400 -6.44 20.76 17.16
N PRO A 401 -5.51 19.78 17.07
CA PRO A 401 -5.53 18.59 17.92
C PRO A 401 -5.22 18.94 19.39
N LYS A 402 -5.73 18.13 20.33
CA LYS A 402 -5.53 18.37 21.78
C LYS A 402 -4.09 18.18 22.25
N SER A 403 -3.32 17.31 21.61
CA SER A 403 -1.89 17.10 21.89
C SER A 403 -1.13 16.78 20.62
N LEU A 404 0.10 17.30 20.53
CA LEU A 404 1.03 17.02 19.44
C LEU A 404 2.01 15.88 19.77
N GLU A 405 2.16 15.50 21.04
CA GLU A 405 3.17 14.54 21.49
C GLU A 405 2.55 13.59 22.54
N SER A 406 2.40 12.29 22.24
CA SER A 406 2.82 11.17 23.11
C SER A 406 2.25 9.76 22.81
N ASP A 407 1.19 9.56 21.99
CA ASP A 407 0.65 8.19 21.77
C ASP A 407 0.19 7.86 20.32
N HIS A 408 0.48 8.74 19.37
CA HIS A 408 -0.09 8.70 18.01
C HIS A 408 0.30 7.45 17.22
N CYS A 409 1.54 6.98 17.37
CA CYS A 409 2.00 5.78 16.67
C CYS A 409 1.20 4.55 17.06
N GLN A 410 0.72 4.48 18.31
CA GLN A 410 -0.12 3.36 18.78
C GLN A 410 -1.55 3.48 18.27
N SER A 411 -2.13 4.70 18.25
CA SER A 411 -3.50 4.88 17.82
C SER A 411 -3.67 4.60 16.32
N PHE A 412 -2.80 5.13 15.45
CA PHE A 412 -2.78 4.77 14.03
C PHE A 412 -2.53 3.27 13.84
N LYS A 413 -1.61 2.65 14.58
CA LYS A 413 -1.38 1.21 14.46
C LYS A 413 -2.64 0.40 14.81
N SER A 414 -3.40 0.80 15.82
CA SER A 414 -4.64 0.12 16.22
C SER A 414 -5.78 0.25 15.21
N MET A 415 -5.82 1.35 14.44
CA MET A 415 -6.85 1.59 13.42
C MET A 415 -6.56 0.91 12.09
N PHE A 416 -5.30 0.56 11.82
CA PHE A 416 -4.83 -0.01 10.56
C PHE A 416 -4.39 -1.47 10.71
N THR A 417 -4.92 -2.18 11.71
CA THR A 417 -4.56 -3.57 11.99
C THR A 417 -4.85 -4.46 10.78
N CYS A 418 -3.84 -5.15 10.30
CA CYS A 418 -3.96 -6.23 9.33
C CYS A 418 -3.13 -7.44 9.80
N ASP A 419 -3.46 -8.63 9.30
CA ASP A 419 -2.63 -9.81 9.55
C ASP A 419 -1.26 -9.67 8.88
N ASP A 420 -0.26 -10.32 9.45
CA ASP A 420 1.12 -10.27 8.96
C ASP A 420 1.23 -10.69 7.48
N SER A 421 0.39 -11.63 7.02
CA SER A 421 0.40 -12.09 5.61
C SER A 421 -0.11 -11.00 4.67
N THR A 422 -1.13 -10.25 5.06
CA THR A 422 -1.62 -9.08 4.32
C THR A 422 -0.58 -7.97 4.32
N LEU A 423 0.07 -7.70 5.45
CA LEU A 423 1.16 -6.72 5.53
C LEU A 423 2.34 -7.10 4.63
N PHE A 424 2.64 -8.39 4.52
CA PHE A 424 3.67 -8.92 3.62
C PHE A 424 3.29 -8.75 2.14
N LYS A 425 2.01 -8.98 1.78
CA LYS A 425 1.52 -8.66 0.43
C LYS A 425 1.63 -7.17 0.10
N TYR A 426 1.39 -6.29 1.07
CA TYR A 426 1.60 -4.85 0.86
C TYR A 426 3.07 -4.51 0.60
N SER A 427 4.02 -5.14 1.31
CA SER A 427 5.44 -4.94 0.98
C SER A 427 5.76 -5.39 -0.44
N ASP A 428 5.21 -6.51 -0.90
CA ASP A 428 5.39 -6.97 -2.27
C ASP A 428 4.82 -5.99 -3.29
N GLN A 429 3.61 -5.48 -3.07
CA GLN A 429 2.98 -4.49 -3.95
C GLN A 429 3.80 -3.20 -4.06
N VAL A 430 4.33 -2.70 -2.93
CA VAL A 430 5.19 -1.50 -2.93
C VAL A 430 6.48 -1.74 -3.71
N TYR A 431 7.16 -2.86 -3.46
CA TYR A 431 8.41 -3.16 -4.13
C TYR A 431 8.25 -3.48 -5.62
N MET A 432 7.15 -4.11 -6.04
CA MET A 432 6.82 -4.29 -7.45
C MET A 432 6.60 -2.93 -8.14
N GLY A 433 5.88 -2.00 -7.49
CA GLY A 433 5.72 -0.64 -8.01
C GLY A 433 7.07 0.11 -8.15
N ILE A 434 7.96 -0.05 -7.17
CA ILE A 434 9.33 0.50 -7.25
C ILE A 434 10.12 -0.15 -8.38
N LEU A 435 10.05 -1.47 -8.54
CA LEU A 435 10.75 -2.23 -9.56
C LEU A 435 10.33 -1.79 -10.98
N GLU A 436 9.02 -1.65 -11.22
CA GLU A 436 8.46 -1.17 -12.49
C GLU A 436 8.99 0.22 -12.90
N LYS A 437 9.33 1.07 -11.93
CA LYS A 437 9.83 2.42 -12.16
C LYS A 437 11.28 2.61 -11.73
N LYS A 438 12.04 1.52 -11.56
CA LYS A 438 13.41 1.52 -11.00
C LYS A 438 14.32 2.54 -11.69
N GLN A 439 14.36 2.56 -13.03
CA GLN A 439 15.24 3.48 -13.77
C GLN A 439 14.95 4.96 -13.48
N LEU A 440 13.68 5.36 -13.41
CA LEU A 440 13.28 6.73 -13.10
C LEU A 440 13.62 7.10 -11.66
N ILE A 441 13.37 6.16 -10.73
CA ILE A 441 13.68 6.35 -9.30
C ILE A 441 15.19 6.46 -9.10
N SER A 442 15.98 5.58 -9.70
CA SER A 442 17.44 5.59 -9.59
C SER A 442 18.04 6.88 -10.15
N THR A 443 17.55 7.36 -11.30
CA THR A 443 17.99 8.63 -11.91
C THR A 443 17.69 9.84 -11.02
N LYS A 444 16.53 9.80 -10.34
CA LYS A 444 16.13 10.88 -9.43
C LYS A 444 16.91 10.85 -8.11
N ILE A 445 17.25 9.67 -7.61
CA ILE A 445 18.05 9.53 -6.39
C ILE A 445 19.50 9.97 -6.67
N SER A 446 20.07 9.60 -7.81
CA SER A 446 21.45 9.96 -8.18
C SER A 446 21.64 11.46 -8.40
N SER A 447 20.60 12.18 -8.82
CA SER A 447 20.66 13.64 -8.99
C SER A 447 20.62 14.43 -7.67
N LEU A 448 20.35 13.77 -6.54
CA LEU A 448 20.08 14.46 -5.28
C LEU A 448 21.28 14.59 -4.33
N ASN A 449 22.24 13.64 -4.24
CA ASN A 449 23.44 13.74 -3.36
C ASN A 449 24.48 12.58 -3.53
N GLU A 450 25.71 12.71 -2.98
CA GLU A 450 26.75 11.65 -2.95
C GLU A 450 26.42 10.46 -2.03
N ASN A 451 25.69 10.68 -0.92
CA ASN A 451 25.19 9.61 -0.03
C ASN A 451 24.12 8.72 -0.69
N SER A 452 23.73 9.02 -1.93
CA SER A 452 22.72 8.27 -2.68
C SER A 452 23.19 6.87 -3.11
N LEU A 453 24.50 6.64 -3.26
CA LEU A 453 25.01 5.35 -3.74
C LEU A 453 24.68 4.18 -2.80
N SER A 454 24.79 4.39 -1.48
CA SER A 454 24.47 3.34 -0.51
C SER A 454 22.99 2.99 -0.53
N LEU A 455 22.12 3.99 -0.61
CA LEU A 455 20.67 3.79 -0.74
C LEU A 455 20.31 3.08 -2.04
N LEU A 456 20.96 3.44 -3.15
CA LEU A 456 20.75 2.80 -4.45
C LEU A 456 21.14 1.33 -4.44
N ASP A 457 22.30 0.99 -3.87
CA ASP A 457 22.75 -0.40 -3.72
C ASP A 457 21.78 -1.21 -2.84
N GLN A 458 21.33 -0.62 -1.73
CA GLN A 458 20.33 -1.25 -0.85
C GLN A 458 18.98 -1.46 -1.54
N LEU A 459 18.54 -0.50 -2.35
CA LEU A 459 17.30 -0.58 -3.12
C LEU A 459 17.43 -1.63 -4.23
N GLU A 460 18.57 -1.66 -4.91
CA GLU A 460 18.86 -2.60 -5.98
C GLU A 460 18.84 -4.04 -5.50
N LYS A 461 19.50 -4.33 -4.37
CA LYS A 461 19.48 -5.67 -3.74
C LYS A 461 18.06 -6.14 -3.41
N ARG A 462 17.21 -5.25 -2.89
CA ARG A 462 15.82 -5.60 -2.58
C ARG A 462 15.02 -5.81 -3.86
N CYS A 463 15.09 -4.88 -4.81
CA CYS A 463 14.43 -4.99 -6.10
C CYS A 463 14.83 -6.26 -6.87
N SER A 464 16.09 -6.72 -6.77
CA SER A 464 16.50 -7.98 -7.41
C SER A 464 15.76 -9.20 -6.85
N LEU A 465 15.39 -9.22 -5.57
CA LEU A 465 14.59 -10.31 -5.01
C LEU A 465 13.24 -10.43 -5.73
N PHE A 466 12.55 -9.29 -5.91
CA PHE A 466 11.25 -9.25 -6.58
C PHE A 466 11.36 -9.55 -8.08
N ASP A 467 12.43 -9.09 -8.72
CA ASP A 467 12.70 -9.40 -10.13
C ASP A 467 12.94 -10.90 -10.34
N ILE A 468 13.77 -11.53 -9.50
CA ILE A 468 13.99 -12.99 -9.53
C ILE A 468 12.68 -13.74 -9.28
N GLN A 469 11.92 -13.33 -8.27
CA GLN A 469 10.62 -13.94 -7.94
C GLN A 469 9.61 -13.82 -9.10
N SER A 470 9.63 -12.72 -9.86
CA SER A 470 8.75 -12.56 -11.01
C SER A 470 9.13 -13.46 -12.21
N LYS A 471 10.43 -13.77 -12.35
CA LYS A 471 10.98 -14.54 -13.48
C LYS A 471 11.05 -16.05 -13.22
N GLN A 472 11.16 -16.47 -11.96
CA GLN A 472 11.30 -17.90 -11.60
C GLN A 472 10.09 -18.75 -11.98
N ASP A 473 8.94 -18.15 -12.26
CA ASP A 473 7.74 -18.85 -12.73
C ASP A 473 7.97 -19.61 -14.04
N SER A 474 8.90 -19.15 -14.88
CA SER A 474 9.33 -19.88 -16.08
C SER A 474 10.01 -21.23 -15.78
N LYS A 475 10.53 -21.41 -14.55
CA LYS A 475 11.19 -22.62 -14.07
C LYS A 475 10.26 -23.56 -13.29
N LYS A 476 8.94 -23.25 -13.24
CA LYS A 476 7.95 -24.10 -12.56
C LYS A 476 7.92 -25.49 -13.20
N TYR A 477 8.14 -26.49 -12.36
CA TYR A 477 8.09 -27.90 -12.72
C TYR A 477 6.71 -28.47 -12.41
N ILE A 478 6.06 -29.03 -13.42
CA ILE A 478 4.80 -29.77 -13.28
C ILE A 478 5.16 -31.25 -13.15
N LEU A 479 4.80 -31.86 -12.02
CA LEU A 479 4.92 -33.30 -11.81
C LEU A 479 4.14 -34.03 -12.91
N LYS A 480 4.85 -34.80 -13.73
CA LYS A 480 4.27 -35.61 -14.81
C LYS A 480 3.69 -36.92 -14.32
#